data_AF-A0A2Z6GF85-F1
#
_entry.id   AF-A0A2Z6GF85-F1
#
_cell.length_a   1.000
_cell.length_b   1.000
_cell.length_c   1.000
_cell.angle_alpha   90.00
_cell.angle_beta   90.00
_cell.angle_gamma   90.00
#
_symmetry.space_group_name_H-M   'P 1'
#
loop_
_entity.id
_entity.type
_entity.pdbx_description
1 polymer ?
#
loop_
_entity_poly.entity_id
_entity_poly.type
_entity_poly.pdbx_seq_one_letter_code
_entity_poly.pdbx_strand_id
1 'polypeptide(L)'
;MNYFEEATLRLKQQLKKQTDKEVAELLGLSQRAWTGRRQRESFPEKELWALVAQRPDLKLDVDYILNGDSSLIEIIDRFLDYCGLNSTEADEKLGLKPGTVAKALSFKLEAEPKGK
;
A
#
# COMPACT_ATOMS: atom_id res chain seq x y z
N MET A 1 13.14 2.46 -11.83
CA MET A 1 13.04 3.12 -10.51
C MET A 1 13.62 2.13 -9.50
N ASN A 2 14.29 2.56 -8.42
CA ASN A 2 14.80 1.61 -7.42
C ASN A 2 13.77 1.43 -6.30
N TYR A 3 13.95 0.40 -5.47
CA TYR A 3 13.04 0.06 -4.37
C TYR A 3 12.69 1.28 -3.49
N PHE A 4 13.70 2.08 -3.15
CA PHE A 4 13.53 3.26 -2.31
C PHE A 4 12.56 4.27 -2.92
N GLU A 5 12.75 4.60 -4.21
CA GLU A 5 11.91 5.55 -4.93
C GLU A 5 10.47 5.03 -5.11
N GLU A 6 10.31 3.73 -5.37
CA GLU A 6 8.98 3.10 -5.50
C GLU A 6 8.20 3.08 -4.19
N ALA A 7 8.85 2.65 -3.09
CA ALA A 7 8.23 2.67 -1.76
C ALA A 7 7.91 4.09 -1.31
N THR A 8 8.79 5.05 -1.60
CA THR A 8 8.57 6.48 -1.33
C THR A 8 7.37 7.01 -2.10
N LEU A 9 7.22 6.64 -3.38
CA LEU A 9 6.08 7.05 -4.19
C LEU A 9 4.75 6.55 -3.62
N ARG A 10 4.70 5.27 -3.22
CA ARG A 10 3.52 4.66 -2.60
C ARG A 10 3.19 5.32 -1.25
N LEU A 11 4.21 5.58 -0.44
CA LEU A 11 4.06 6.30 0.83
C LEU A 11 3.51 7.72 0.63
N LYS A 12 4.04 8.47 -0.34
CA LYS A 12 3.54 9.80 -0.73
C LYS A 12 2.08 9.77 -1.13
N GLN A 13 1.68 8.78 -1.93
CA GLN A 13 0.30 8.63 -2.37
C GLN A 13 -0.65 8.43 -1.19
N GLN A 14 -0.32 7.54 -0.25
CA GLN A 14 -1.17 7.31 0.93
C GLN A 14 -1.20 8.51 1.88
N LEU A 15 -0.06 9.18 2.08
CA LEU A 15 0.02 10.39 2.92
C LEU A 15 -0.51 11.65 2.24
N LYS A 16 -0.86 11.57 0.94
CA LYS A 16 -1.25 12.70 0.09
C LYS A 16 -0.21 13.83 0.13
N LYS A 17 1.07 13.47 0.07
CA LYS A 17 2.22 14.40 0.04
C LYS A 17 2.87 14.43 -1.33
N GLN A 18 3.48 15.56 -1.68
CA GLN A 18 4.11 15.72 -2.99
C GLN A 18 5.63 15.63 -2.89
N THR A 19 6.22 16.01 -1.75
CA THR A 19 7.66 16.17 -1.62
C THR A 19 8.30 15.13 -0.69
N ASP A 20 9.55 14.76 -0.98
CA ASP A 20 10.38 13.93 -0.08
C ASP A 20 10.56 14.58 1.28
N LYS A 21 10.62 15.91 1.31
CA LYS A 21 10.80 16.69 2.53
C LYS A 21 9.64 16.46 3.51
N GLU A 22 8.40 16.57 3.04
CA GLU A 22 7.21 16.34 3.87
C GLU A 22 7.16 14.90 4.39
N VAL A 23 7.53 13.91 3.57
CA VAL A 23 7.58 12.50 3.99
C VAL A 23 8.66 12.27 5.04
N ALA A 24 9.85 12.84 4.85
CA ALA A 24 10.94 12.74 5.82
C ALA A 24 10.54 13.35 7.18
N GLU A 25 9.90 14.53 7.16
CA GLU A 25 9.42 15.19 8.37
C GLU A 25 8.36 14.35 9.11
N LEU A 26 7.41 13.74 8.39
CA LEU A 26 6.41 12.85 8.98
C LEU A 26 7.01 11.59 9.60
N LEU A 27 8.10 11.07 9.03
CA LEU A 27 8.85 9.95 9.57
C LEU A 27 9.81 10.35 10.70
N GLY A 28 9.85 11.63 11.10
CA GLY A 28 10.74 12.13 12.13
C GLY A 28 12.21 12.21 11.70
N LEU A 29 12.48 12.26 10.39
CA LEU A 29 13.81 12.31 9.81
C LEU A 29 14.17 13.71 9.31
N SER A 30 15.44 14.09 9.46
CA SER A 30 15.97 15.27 8.77
C SER A 30 16.16 15.01 7.28
N GLN A 31 16.12 16.07 6.46
CA GLN A 31 16.38 15.97 5.02
C GLN A 31 17.77 15.37 4.69
N ARG A 32 18.75 15.62 5.56
CA ARG A 32 20.10 15.04 5.43
C ARG A 32 20.08 13.54 5.70
N ALA A 33 19.36 13.10 6.73
CA ALA A 33 19.19 11.67 7.03
C ALA A 33 18.45 10.94 5.90
N TRP A 34 17.39 11.54 5.36
CA TRP A 34 16.66 11.03 4.20
C TRP A 34 17.55 10.84 2.98
N THR A 35 18.28 11.90 2.59
CA THR A 35 19.20 11.85 1.45
C THR A 35 20.27 10.78 1.61
N GLY A 36 20.86 10.66 2.81
CA GLY A 36 21.87 9.63 3.10
C GLY A 36 21.32 8.21 3.06
N ARG A 37 20.06 8.01 3.49
CA ARG A 37 19.35 6.73 3.36
C ARG A 37 19.05 6.39 1.90
N ARG A 38 18.56 7.36 1.12
CA ARG A 38 18.30 7.21 -0.32
C ARG A 38 19.54 6.80 -1.11
N GLN A 39 20.69 7.43 -0.83
CA GLN A 39 21.96 7.08 -1.46
C GLN A 39 22.43 5.66 -1.12
N ARG A 40 22.08 5.15 0.05
CA ARG A 40 22.37 3.78 0.50
C ARG A 40 21.25 2.79 0.16
N GLU A 41 20.22 3.25 -0.56
CA GLU A 41 19.02 2.47 -0.91
C GLU A 41 18.35 1.79 0.31
N SER A 42 18.44 2.43 1.48
CA SER A 42 17.93 1.89 2.75
C SER A 42 16.66 2.62 3.16
N PHE A 43 15.52 2.03 2.86
CA PHE A 43 14.22 2.59 3.21
C PHE A 43 14.00 2.60 4.74
N PRO A 44 13.43 3.66 5.32
CA PRO A 44 13.24 3.79 6.76
C PRO A 44 12.01 3.01 7.26
N GLU A 45 12.06 1.68 7.16
CA GLU A 45 10.96 0.79 7.57
C GLU A 45 10.60 0.94 9.05
N LYS A 46 11.61 1.08 9.92
CA LYS A 46 11.40 1.22 11.36
C LYS A 46 10.61 2.50 11.69
N GLU A 47 10.97 3.59 11.03
CA GLU A 47 10.28 4.87 11.17
C GLU A 47 8.88 4.82 10.57
N LEU A 48 8.66 4.08 9.48
CA LEU A 48 7.33 3.85 8.92
C LEU A 48 6.43 3.11 9.92
N TRP A 49 6.90 2.01 10.50
CA TRP A 49 6.17 1.27 11.53
C TRP A 49 5.89 2.14 12.78
N ALA A 50 6.86 2.97 13.18
CA ALA A 50 6.67 3.91 14.28
C ALA A 50 5.58 4.95 13.97
N LEU A 51 5.55 5.47 12.74
CA LEU A 51 4.50 6.40 12.29
C LEU A 51 3.12 5.75 12.35
N VAL A 52 2.98 4.50 11.88
CA VAL A 52 1.71 3.76 11.94
C VAL A 52 1.26 3.55 13.39
N ALA A 53 2.19 3.20 14.28
CA ALA A 53 1.88 3.04 15.70
C ALA A 53 1.47 4.36 16.38
N GLN A 54 2.09 5.49 16.01
CA GLN A 54 1.78 6.80 16.59
C GLN A 54 0.52 7.43 15.99
N ARG A 55 0.24 7.15 14.72
CA ARG A 55 -0.82 7.76 13.92
C ARG A 55 -1.66 6.69 13.20
N PRO A 56 -2.38 5.84 13.96
CA PRO A 56 -3.24 4.81 13.37
C PRO A 56 -4.40 5.44 12.57
N ASP A 57 -4.71 6.72 12.79
CA ASP A 57 -5.68 7.51 12.04
C ASP A 57 -5.34 7.63 10.54
N LEU A 58 -4.06 7.53 10.18
CA LEU A 58 -3.60 7.63 8.79
C LEU A 58 -3.93 6.40 7.95
N LYS A 59 -4.28 5.27 8.59
CA LYS A 59 -4.64 4.00 7.92
C LYS A 59 -3.68 3.61 6.79
N LEU A 60 -2.37 3.70 7.06
CA LEU A 60 -1.36 3.33 6.07
C LEU A 60 -1.34 1.81 5.88
N ASP A 61 -1.31 1.38 4.62
CA ASP A 61 -1.06 -0.02 4.27
C ASP A 61 0.45 -0.20 4.09
N VAL A 62 1.09 -0.72 5.13
CA VAL A 62 2.55 -0.91 5.17
C VAL A 62 3.00 -1.96 4.16
N ASP A 63 2.23 -3.02 3.98
CA ASP A 63 2.57 -4.09 3.04
C ASP A 63 2.53 -3.55 1.61
N TYR A 64 1.54 -2.72 1.28
CA TYR A 64 1.53 -1.99 0.01
C TYR A 64 2.73 -1.04 -0.12
N ILE A 65 3.04 -0.25 0.91
CA ILE A 65 4.15 0.72 0.88
C ILE A 65 5.51 0.03 0.69
N LEU A 66 5.72 -1.14 1.29
CA LEU A 66 6.99 -1.86 1.20
C LEU A 66 7.04 -2.71 -0.06
N ASN A 67 6.06 -3.57 -0.30
CA ASN A 67 6.15 -4.60 -1.33
C ASN A 67 5.53 -4.18 -2.67
N GLY A 68 4.57 -3.26 -2.64
CA GLY A 68 3.89 -2.77 -3.85
C GLY A 68 2.76 -3.68 -4.27
N ASP A 69 2.60 -4.78 -3.55
CA ASP A 69 1.45 -5.64 -3.55
C ASP A 69 0.27 -4.83 -3.00
N SER A 70 -0.46 -4.16 -3.90
CA SER A 70 -1.83 -3.80 -3.56
C SER A 70 -2.54 -5.12 -3.31
N SER A 71 -3.29 -5.24 -2.23
CA SER A 71 -4.06 -6.46 -2.01
C SER A 71 -4.83 -6.78 -3.30
N LEU A 72 -4.84 -8.05 -3.72
CA LEU A 72 -5.59 -8.48 -4.90
C LEU A 72 -7.05 -7.96 -4.85
N ILE A 73 -7.58 -7.84 -3.63
CA ILE A 73 -8.85 -7.19 -3.31
C ILE A 73 -8.89 -5.75 -3.83
N GLU A 74 -7.97 -4.88 -3.45
CA GLU A 74 -7.95 -3.47 -3.87
C GLU A 74 -7.80 -3.30 -5.40
N ILE A 75 -7.01 -4.16 -6.04
CA ILE A 75 -6.85 -4.13 -7.51
C ILE A 75 -8.18 -4.46 -8.18
N ILE A 76 -8.83 -5.54 -7.72
CA ILE A 76 -10.12 -5.97 -8.25
C ILE A 76 -11.17 -4.89 -7.98
N ASP A 77 -11.26 -4.35 -6.76
CA ASP A 77 -12.21 -3.32 -6.37
C ASP A 77 -12.09 -2.07 -7.25
N ARG A 78 -10.86 -1.55 -7.42
CA ARG A 78 -10.59 -0.40 -8.29
C ARG A 78 -10.89 -0.69 -9.77
N PHE A 79 -10.63 -1.90 -10.23
CA PHE A 79 -10.94 -2.30 -11.59
C PHE A 79 -12.45 -2.33 -11.84
N LEU A 80 -13.22 -2.86 -10.87
CA LEU A 80 -14.68 -2.87 -10.93
C LEU A 80 -15.27 -1.46 -10.94
N ASP A 81 -14.77 -0.58 -10.08
CA ASP A 81 -15.12 0.84 -10.06
C ASP A 81 -14.85 1.52 -11.41
N TYR A 82 -13.68 1.26 -12.01
CA TYR A 82 -13.32 1.80 -13.32
C TYR A 82 -14.26 1.32 -14.42
N CYS A 83 -14.71 0.07 -14.36
CA CYS A 83 -15.69 -0.48 -15.28
C CYS A 83 -17.14 -0.04 -14.98
N GLY A 84 -17.38 0.64 -13.86
CA GLY A 84 -18.72 1.00 -13.37
C GLY A 84 -19.55 -0.24 -13.04
N LEU A 85 -18.91 -1.29 -12.53
CA LEU A 85 -19.55 -2.57 -12.20
C LEU A 85 -19.54 -2.78 -10.69
N ASN A 86 -20.64 -3.30 -10.14
CA ASN A 86 -20.61 -3.94 -8.84
C ASN A 86 -20.22 -5.43 -8.95
N SER A 87 -19.98 -6.09 -7.81
CA SER A 87 -19.55 -7.50 -7.77
C SER A 87 -20.50 -8.46 -8.49
N THR A 88 -21.80 -8.21 -8.43
CA THR A 88 -22.82 -9.09 -9.05
C THR A 88 -22.86 -8.89 -10.56
N GLU A 89 -22.81 -7.65 -11.03
CA GLU A 89 -22.74 -7.31 -12.45
C GLU A 89 -21.43 -7.84 -13.07
N ALA A 90 -20.34 -7.80 -12.31
CA ALA A 90 -19.07 -8.37 -12.71
C ALA A 90 -19.15 -9.88 -12.88
N ASP A 91 -19.77 -10.59 -11.92
CA ASP A 91 -19.99 -12.03 -12.02
C ASP A 91 -20.78 -12.37 -13.30
N GLU A 92 -21.85 -11.63 -13.59
CA GLU A 92 -22.69 -11.84 -14.79
C GLU A 92 -21.92 -11.57 -16.09
N LYS A 93 -21.25 -10.41 -16.20
CA LYS A 93 -20.52 -10.02 -17.42
C LYS A 93 -19.32 -10.89 -17.72
N LEU A 94 -18.68 -11.43 -16.69
CA LEU A 94 -17.52 -12.31 -16.82
C LEU A 94 -17.90 -13.79 -16.94
N GLY A 95 -19.20 -14.12 -16.89
CA GLY A 95 -19.68 -15.51 -16.95
C GLY A 95 -19.25 -16.36 -15.74
N LEU A 96 -19.05 -15.72 -14.59
CA LEU A 96 -18.64 -16.35 -13.35
C LEU A 96 -19.87 -16.85 -12.57
N LYS A 97 -19.63 -17.74 -11.60
CA LYS A 97 -20.69 -18.13 -10.67
C LYS A 97 -21.07 -16.92 -9.80
N PRO A 98 -22.37 -16.69 -9.52
CA PRO A 98 -22.79 -15.62 -8.62
C PRO A 98 -22.09 -15.70 -7.26
N GLY A 99 -21.56 -14.56 -6.80
CA GLY A 99 -20.81 -14.43 -5.56
C GLY A 99 -19.31 -14.74 -5.67
N THR A 100 -18.77 -15.02 -6.86
CA THR A 100 -17.35 -15.31 -7.05
C THR A 100 -16.50 -14.08 -6.76
N VAL A 101 -16.85 -12.94 -7.36
CA VAL A 101 -16.16 -11.67 -7.15
C VAL A 101 -16.30 -11.20 -5.69
N ALA A 102 -17.48 -11.31 -5.08
CA ALA A 102 -17.68 -10.98 -3.67
C ALA A 102 -16.82 -11.84 -2.73
N LYS A 103 -16.64 -13.13 -3.07
CA LYS A 103 -15.75 -14.03 -2.35
C LYS A 103 -14.27 -13.66 -2.52
N ALA A 104 -13.87 -13.24 -3.72
CA ALA A 104 -12.51 -12.77 -3.98
C ALA A 104 -12.21 -11.47 -3.21
N LEU A 105 -13.16 -10.53 -3.17
CA LEU A 105 -13.03 -9.27 -2.43
C LEU A 105 -13.02 -9.46 -0.90
N SER A 106 -13.51 -10.59 -0.39
CA SER A 106 -13.43 -10.95 1.03
C SER A 106 -12.22 -11.83 1.38
N PHE A 107 -11.40 -12.19 0.39
CA PHE A 107 -10.23 -13.04 0.58
C PHE A 107 -9.07 -12.27 1.23
N LYS A 108 -8.97 -12.33 2.56
CA LYS A 108 -7.75 -11.88 3.24
C LYS A 108 -6.63 -12.87 2.95
N LEU A 109 -5.52 -12.39 2.37
CA LEU A 109 -4.24 -13.08 2.46
C LEU A 109 -3.88 -13.13 3.94
N GLU A 110 -4.08 -14.27 4.59
CA GLU A 110 -3.47 -14.50 5.88
C GLU A 110 -1.96 -14.56 5.65
N ALA A 111 -1.26 -13.51 6.05
CA ALA A 111 0.19 -13.56 6.15
C ALA A 111 0.50 -14.66 7.17
N GLU A 112 0.93 -15.83 6.70
CA GLU A 112 1.50 -16.83 7.59
C GLU A 112 2.66 -16.15 8.33
N PRO A 113 2.62 -16.05 9.67
CA PRO A 113 3.82 -15.70 10.38
C PRO A 113 4.82 -16.81 10.09
N LYS A 114 5.88 -16.51 9.31
CA LYS A 114 7.06 -17.37 9.25
C LYS A 114 7.66 -17.40 10.65
N GLY A 115 7.14 -18.32 11.44
CA GLY A 115 7.53 -18.59 12.81
C GLY A 115 8.69 -19.57 12.84
N LYS A 116 9.85 -19.02 13.21
CA LYS A 116 11.08 -19.65 13.74
C LYS A 116 11.95 -20.47 12.80
#